data_AF-A0A952K688-F1
#
_entry.id   AF-A0A952K688-F1
#
_cell.length_a   1.000
_cell.length_b   1.000
_cell.length_c   1.000
_cell.angle_alpha   90.00
_cell.angle_beta   90.00
_cell.angle_gamma   90.00
#
_symmetry.space_group_name_H-M   'P 1'
#
loop_
_entity.id
_entity.type
_entity.pdbx_description
1 polymer ?
#
loop_
_entity_poly.entity_id
_entity_poly.type
_entity_poly.pdbx_seq_one_letter_code
_entity_poly.pdbx_strand_id
1 'polypeptide(L)'
;TSVATIAAGDLGAHPRVCTQVVDASAIGADDDSYDLVVFAAAFHHLPPAAAVRAIAEATRVGRRFLVIDIKRSSPLQLILTQLMVTPLAAIAMSVRPSFRHVIHDGFISSLRAYSHSAFVALGKAVDPQMRIEALPRPIRFGPGMASLVFSRPGATPMRSNTPQRKDSQQS
;
A
#
# COMPACT_ATOMS: atom_id res chain seq x y z
N THR A 1 -11.21 -15.13 13.92
CA THR A 1 -10.69 -14.58 12.65
C THR A 1 -9.68 -13.49 12.98
N SER A 2 -8.82 -13.08 12.02
CA SER A 2 -7.81 -12.02 12.27
C SER A 2 -8.41 -10.75 12.89
N VAL A 3 -9.55 -10.28 12.36
CA VAL A 3 -10.27 -9.10 12.90
C VAL A 3 -10.71 -9.31 14.34
N ALA A 4 -11.26 -10.48 14.70
CA ALA A 4 -11.66 -10.77 16.08
C ALA A 4 -10.47 -10.76 17.05
N THR A 5 -9.29 -11.22 16.60
CA THR A 5 -8.06 -11.15 17.41
C THR A 5 -7.60 -9.71 17.62
N ILE A 6 -7.66 -8.86 16.59
CA ILE A 6 -7.34 -7.42 16.72
C ILE A 6 -8.33 -6.73 17.66
N ALA A 7 -9.62 -7.04 17.52
CA ALA A 7 -10.70 -6.49 18.35
C ALA A 7 -10.55 -6.85 19.83
N ALA A 8 -10.02 -8.04 20.15
CA ALA A 8 -9.80 -8.48 21.52
C ALA A 8 -8.49 -7.96 22.14
N GLY A 9 -7.60 -7.35 21.35
CA GLY A 9 -6.33 -6.80 21.82
C GLY A 9 -6.38 -5.30 22.13
N ASP A 10 -5.21 -4.73 22.41
CA ASP A 10 -5.05 -3.31 22.79
C ASP A 10 -5.69 -2.32 21.81
N LEU A 11 -5.65 -2.64 20.50
CA LEU A 11 -6.28 -1.80 19.47
C LEU A 11 -7.79 -1.75 19.62
N GLY A 12 -8.45 -2.87 19.92
CA GLY A 12 -9.90 -2.90 20.11
C GLY A 12 -10.35 -2.26 21.42
N ALA A 13 -9.48 -2.19 22.43
CA ALA A 13 -9.75 -1.49 23.69
C ALA A 13 -9.55 0.04 23.59
N HIS A 14 -8.94 0.54 22.50
CA HIS A 14 -8.63 1.95 22.36
C HIS A 14 -9.87 2.77 21.94
N PRO A 15 -10.28 3.84 22.65
CA PRO A 15 -11.57 4.53 22.44
C PRO A 15 -11.72 5.24 21.08
N ARG A 16 -10.61 5.47 20.37
CA ARG A 16 -10.57 6.04 19.02
C ARG A 16 -10.51 5.01 17.89
N VAL A 17 -10.59 3.72 18.20
CA VAL A 17 -10.45 2.65 17.22
C VAL A 17 -11.74 1.86 17.17
N CYS A 18 -12.18 1.54 15.95
CA CYS A 18 -13.24 0.58 15.70
C CYS A 18 -12.67 -0.49 14.77
N THR A 19 -12.98 -1.74 15.03
CA THR A 19 -12.59 -2.86 14.19
C THR A 19 -13.82 -3.44 13.53
N GLN A 20 -13.72 -3.74 12.24
CA GLN A 20 -14.83 -4.29 11.47
C GLN A 20 -14.30 -5.12 10.31
N VAL A 21 -15.11 -6.10 9.89
CA VAL A 21 -14.91 -6.79 8.61
C VAL A 21 -15.54 -5.92 7.53
N VAL A 22 -14.76 -5.56 6.50
CA VAL A 22 -15.20 -4.68 5.42
C VAL A 22 -14.84 -5.31 4.08
N ASP A 23 -15.76 -5.29 3.14
CA ASP A 23 -15.45 -5.52 1.73
C ASP A 23 -14.84 -4.23 1.15
N ALA A 24 -13.56 -4.27 0.79
CA ALA A 24 -12.86 -3.09 0.25
C ALA A 24 -13.46 -2.58 -1.07
N SER A 25 -14.29 -3.37 -1.75
CA SER A 25 -15.00 -2.97 -2.97
C SER A 25 -16.43 -2.46 -2.72
N ALA A 26 -16.91 -2.51 -1.48
CA ALA A 26 -18.23 -2.03 -1.06
C ALA A 26 -18.18 -1.61 0.42
N ILE A 27 -17.64 -0.42 0.68
CA ILE A 27 -17.48 0.14 2.01
C ILE A 27 -18.80 0.81 2.40
N GLY A 28 -19.45 0.31 3.46
CA GLY A 28 -20.71 0.84 3.99
C GLY A 28 -20.58 2.18 4.71
N ALA A 29 -20.13 3.22 4.01
CA ALA A 29 -20.05 4.60 4.47
C ALA A 29 -20.49 5.56 3.35
N ASP A 30 -20.97 6.74 3.74
CA ASP A 30 -21.35 7.80 2.79
C ASP A 30 -20.12 8.39 2.09
N ASP A 31 -20.36 9.08 0.98
CA ASP A 31 -19.32 9.78 0.23
C ASP A 31 -18.58 10.79 1.13
N ASP A 32 -17.25 10.89 0.98
CA ASP A 32 -16.37 11.78 1.74
C ASP A 32 -16.47 11.67 3.28
N SER A 33 -16.96 10.54 3.81
CA SER A 33 -17.01 10.26 5.25
C SER A 33 -15.63 10.23 5.92
N TYR A 34 -14.57 9.96 5.16
CA TYR A 34 -13.20 9.89 5.66
C TYR A 34 -12.30 10.92 4.98
N ASP A 35 -11.43 11.57 5.76
CA ASP A 35 -10.37 12.41 5.17
C ASP A 35 -9.29 11.58 4.47
N LEU A 36 -9.05 10.36 4.96
CA LEU A 36 -8.04 9.44 4.45
C LEU A 36 -8.47 7.98 4.61
N VAL A 37 -8.42 7.23 3.53
CA VAL A 37 -8.50 5.77 3.52
C VAL A 37 -7.11 5.21 3.25
N VAL A 38 -6.69 4.20 4.02
CA VAL A 38 -5.36 3.58 3.89
C VAL A 38 -5.49 2.09 3.56
N PHE A 39 -4.80 1.64 2.52
CA PHE A 39 -4.62 0.22 2.21
C PHE A 39 -3.13 -0.12 2.32
N ALA A 40 -2.77 -0.87 3.36
CA ALA A 40 -1.38 -1.15 3.70
C ALA A 40 -1.04 -2.63 3.51
N ALA A 41 0.06 -2.90 2.81
CA ALA A 41 0.75 -4.19 2.70
C ALA A 41 -0.08 -5.38 2.21
N ALA A 42 -1.17 -5.13 1.47
CA ALA A 42 -2.02 -6.20 0.96
C ALA A 42 -2.67 -5.92 -0.41
N PHE A 43 -2.41 -4.76 -1.03
CA PHE A 43 -3.10 -4.37 -2.27
C PHE A 43 -2.72 -5.29 -3.44
N HIS A 44 -1.49 -5.80 -3.49
CA HIS A 44 -0.99 -6.81 -4.42
C HIS A 44 -1.71 -8.16 -4.37
N HIS A 45 -2.55 -8.43 -3.36
CA HIS A 45 -3.41 -9.61 -3.36
C HIS A 45 -4.65 -9.44 -4.25
N LEU A 46 -5.05 -8.21 -4.54
CA LEU A 46 -6.23 -7.94 -5.36
C LEU A 46 -5.90 -8.22 -6.84
N PRO A 47 -6.74 -9.00 -7.56
CA PRO A 47 -6.65 -9.02 -9.02
C PRO A 47 -7.06 -7.64 -9.59
N PRO A 48 -6.63 -7.30 -10.83
CA PRO A 48 -6.85 -5.96 -11.39
C PRO A 48 -8.29 -5.44 -11.32
N ALA A 49 -9.28 -6.28 -11.63
CA ALA A 49 -10.69 -5.87 -11.56
C ALA A 49 -11.15 -5.54 -10.13
N ALA A 50 -10.67 -6.28 -9.12
CA ALA A 50 -10.97 -5.98 -7.72
C ALA A 50 -10.19 -4.75 -7.24
N ALA A 51 -8.95 -4.57 -7.69
CA ALA A 51 -8.15 -3.39 -7.39
C ALA A 51 -8.80 -2.10 -7.91
N VAL A 52 -9.34 -2.11 -9.13
CA VAL A 52 -10.12 -0.99 -9.69
C VAL A 52 -11.33 -0.68 -8.81
N ARG A 53 -12.11 -1.69 -8.41
CA ARG A 53 -13.27 -1.48 -7.52
C ARG A 53 -12.87 -0.94 -6.16
N ALA A 54 -11.78 -1.44 -5.57
CA ALA A 54 -11.27 -0.96 -4.29
C ALA A 54 -10.80 0.50 -4.37
N ILE A 55 -10.13 0.91 -5.45
CA ILE A 55 -9.76 2.32 -5.67
C ILE A 55 -11.02 3.18 -5.83
N ALA A 56 -11.99 2.73 -6.63
CA ALA A 56 -13.23 3.46 -6.86
C ALA A 56 -13.98 3.73 -5.56
N GLU A 57 -14.05 2.71 -4.71
CA GLU A 57 -14.78 2.75 -3.45
C GLU A 57 -14.03 3.55 -2.38
N ALA A 58 -12.73 3.31 -2.21
CA ALA A 58 -11.92 4.06 -1.26
C ALA A 58 -11.85 5.56 -1.57
N THR A 59 -11.89 5.94 -2.85
CA THR A 59 -11.95 7.35 -3.29
C THR A 59 -13.37 7.92 -3.38
N ARG A 60 -14.41 7.09 -3.16
CA ARG A 60 -15.80 7.54 -2.96
C ARG A 60 -16.01 7.95 -1.51
N VAL A 61 -15.70 7.03 -0.58
CA VAL A 61 -15.87 7.27 0.87
C VAL A 61 -14.80 8.18 1.45
N GLY A 62 -13.67 8.32 0.76
CA GLY A 62 -12.50 9.04 1.22
C GLY A 62 -12.07 10.16 0.29
N ARG A 63 -11.75 11.33 0.87
CA ARG A 63 -11.17 12.47 0.12
C ARG A 63 -9.83 12.10 -0.53
N ARG A 64 -9.08 11.22 0.12
CA ARG A 64 -7.80 10.68 -0.34
C ARG A 64 -7.71 9.19 -0.03
N PHE A 65 -7.11 8.46 -0.95
CA PHE A 65 -6.83 7.04 -0.78
C PHE A 65 -5.33 6.78 -0.87
N LEU A 66 -4.71 6.37 0.23
CA LEU A 66 -3.29 6.05 0.32
C LEU A 66 -3.07 4.54 0.25
N VAL A 67 -2.36 4.10 -0.78
CA VAL A 67 -1.86 2.73 -0.90
C VAL A 67 -0.39 2.72 -0.48
N ILE A 68 -0.05 1.87 0.49
CA ILE A 68 1.33 1.57 0.88
C ILE A 68 1.56 0.10 0.61
N ASP A 69 2.36 -0.24 -0.39
CA ASP A 69 2.53 -1.63 -0.80
C ASP A 69 3.94 -1.97 -1.25
N ILE A 70 4.24 -3.25 -1.43
CA ILE A 70 5.51 -3.70 -2.00
C ILE A 70 5.71 -3.15 -3.42
N LYS A 71 6.90 -2.62 -3.69
CA LYS A 71 7.29 -2.18 -5.02
C LYS A 71 7.57 -3.38 -5.90
N ARG A 72 7.04 -3.36 -7.11
CA ARG A 72 7.47 -4.28 -8.17
C ARG A 72 8.97 -4.15 -8.43
N SER A 73 9.69 -5.25 -8.20
CA SER A 73 11.10 -5.41 -8.57
C SER A 73 11.23 -5.55 -10.09
N SER A 74 12.36 -5.10 -10.64
CA SER A 74 12.67 -5.42 -12.04
C SER A 74 12.95 -6.92 -12.18
N PRO A 75 12.78 -7.52 -13.37
CA PRO A 75 13.10 -8.94 -13.59
C PRO A 75 14.54 -9.29 -13.18
N LEU A 76 15.49 -8.43 -13.51
CA LEU A 76 16.89 -8.60 -13.10
C LEU A 76 17.04 -8.55 -11.57
N GLN A 77 16.39 -7.61 -10.90
CA GLN A 77 16.43 -7.51 -9.44
C GLN A 77 15.81 -8.76 -8.79
N LEU A 78 14.75 -9.34 -9.35
CA LEU A 78 14.17 -10.59 -8.85
C LEU A 78 15.18 -11.74 -8.93
N ILE A 79 15.84 -11.91 -10.08
CA ILE A 79 16.86 -12.94 -10.29
C ILE A 79 18.03 -12.76 -9.31
N LEU A 80 18.56 -11.53 -9.21
CA LEU A 80 19.67 -11.22 -8.32
C LEU A 80 19.30 -11.42 -6.85
N THR A 81 18.09 -11.00 -6.45
CA THR A 81 17.60 -11.21 -5.08
C THR A 81 17.51 -12.69 -4.79
N GLN A 82 17.00 -13.50 -5.72
CA GLN A 82 16.90 -14.94 -5.52
C GLN A 82 18.28 -15.58 -5.38
N LEU A 83 19.24 -15.22 -6.24
CA LEU A 83 20.60 -15.75 -6.17
C LEU A 83 21.27 -15.44 -4.82
N MET A 84 21.05 -14.22 -4.29
CA MET A 84 21.62 -13.79 -3.01
C MET A 84 20.91 -14.40 -1.79
N VAL A 85 19.58 -14.54 -1.83
CA VAL A 85 18.78 -14.97 -0.68
C VAL A 85 18.70 -16.50 -0.56
N THR A 86 18.85 -17.25 -1.65
CA THR A 86 18.75 -18.72 -1.65
C THR A 86 19.63 -19.44 -0.60
N PRO A 87 20.94 -19.14 -0.45
CA PRO A 87 21.75 -19.82 0.56
C PRO A 87 21.29 -19.50 1.99
N LEU A 88 20.90 -18.25 2.26
CA LEU A 88 20.35 -17.85 3.55
C LEU A 88 18.98 -18.49 3.83
N ALA A 89 18.13 -18.59 2.82
CA ALA A 89 16.85 -19.25 2.89
C ALA A 89 16.99 -20.75 3.23
N ALA A 90 17.96 -21.44 2.62
CA ALA A 90 18.24 -22.85 2.91
C ALA A 90 18.64 -23.07 4.37
N ILE A 91 19.50 -22.21 4.92
CA ILE A 91 19.89 -22.23 6.34
C ILE A 91 18.67 -21.98 7.22
N ALA A 92 17.88 -20.94 6.94
CA ALA A 92 16.70 -20.60 7.73
C ALA A 92 15.66 -21.73 7.74
N MET A 93 15.38 -22.34 6.59
CA MET A 93 14.46 -23.48 6.46
C MET A 93 14.96 -24.72 7.21
N SER A 94 16.27 -24.92 7.29
CA SER A 94 16.87 -26.04 8.05
C SER A 94 16.70 -25.86 9.57
N VAL A 95 16.70 -24.62 10.05
CA VAL A 95 16.48 -24.29 11.48
C VAL A 95 14.99 -24.35 11.83
N ARG A 96 14.11 -23.86 10.94
CA ARG A 96 12.66 -23.86 11.18
C ARG A 96 11.88 -24.03 9.88
N PRO A 97 11.26 -25.21 9.65
CA PRO A 97 10.55 -25.50 8.41
C PRO A 97 9.44 -24.51 8.04
N SER A 98 8.81 -23.87 9.03
CA SER A 98 7.76 -22.87 8.80
C SER A 98 8.23 -21.62 8.06
N PHE A 99 9.54 -21.31 8.05
CA PHE A 99 10.08 -20.19 7.27
C PHE A 99 9.86 -20.38 5.77
N ARG A 100 9.70 -21.62 5.29
CA ARG A 100 9.35 -21.90 3.89
C ARG A 100 8.09 -21.14 3.47
N HIS A 101 7.06 -21.10 4.32
CA HIS A 101 5.80 -20.40 4.01
C HIS A 101 6.02 -18.89 3.90
N VAL A 102 6.76 -18.30 4.82
CA VAL A 102 7.09 -16.87 4.81
C VAL A 102 7.88 -16.49 3.55
N ILE A 103 8.88 -17.30 3.18
CA ILE A 103 9.69 -17.09 1.99
C ILE A 103 8.84 -17.22 0.72
N HIS A 104 8.02 -18.26 0.65
CA HIS A 104 7.11 -18.49 -0.47
C HIS A 104 6.15 -17.31 -0.64
N ASP A 105 5.51 -16.88 0.44
CA ASP A 105 4.55 -15.79 0.40
C ASP A 105 5.22 -14.48 0.02
N GLY A 106 6.42 -14.20 0.55
CA GLY A 106 7.21 -13.03 0.12
C GLY A 106 7.58 -13.06 -1.36
N PHE A 107 7.90 -14.24 -1.90
CA PHE A 107 8.20 -14.41 -3.33
C PHE A 107 6.97 -14.19 -4.21
N ILE A 108 5.83 -14.83 -3.88
CA ILE A 108 4.57 -14.65 -4.62
C ILE A 108 4.10 -13.20 -4.55
N SER A 109 4.23 -12.55 -3.39
CA SER A 109 3.90 -11.14 -3.21
C SER A 109 4.75 -10.27 -4.14
N SER A 110 6.05 -10.51 -4.19
CA SER A 110 6.98 -9.79 -5.08
C SER A 110 6.61 -9.92 -6.57
N LEU A 111 6.12 -11.09 -6.98
CA LEU A 111 5.66 -11.33 -8.36
C LEU A 111 4.34 -10.61 -8.67
N ARG A 112 3.45 -10.49 -7.68
CA ARG A 112 2.13 -9.84 -7.82
C ARG A 112 2.17 -8.32 -7.63
N ALA A 113 3.27 -7.78 -7.10
CA ALA A 113 3.44 -6.36 -6.86
C ALA A 113 3.13 -5.52 -8.12
N TYR A 114 2.31 -4.49 -7.92
CA TYR A 114 1.99 -3.52 -8.96
C TYR A 114 3.17 -2.56 -9.19
N SER A 115 3.47 -2.29 -10.46
CA SER A 115 4.38 -1.21 -10.82
C SER A 115 3.68 0.15 -10.67
N HIS A 116 4.46 1.23 -10.67
CA HIS A 116 3.89 2.58 -10.72
C HIS A 116 2.96 2.79 -11.92
N SER A 117 3.37 2.35 -13.12
CA SER A 117 2.53 2.42 -14.32
C SER A 117 1.24 1.62 -14.20
N ALA A 118 1.27 0.47 -13.52
CA ALA A 118 0.07 -0.32 -13.26
C ALA A 118 -0.88 0.41 -12.31
N PHE A 119 -0.37 1.01 -11.22
CA PHE A 119 -1.20 1.84 -10.34
C PHE A 119 -1.83 3.03 -11.10
N VAL A 120 -1.05 3.68 -11.98
CA VAL A 120 -1.60 4.74 -12.85
C VAL A 120 -2.73 4.20 -13.72
N ALA A 121 -2.52 3.08 -14.40
CA ALA A 121 -3.55 2.46 -15.24
C ALA A 121 -4.81 2.07 -14.46
N LEU A 122 -4.66 1.50 -13.26
CA LEU A 122 -5.78 1.13 -12.39
C LEU A 122 -6.59 2.36 -11.96
N GLY A 123 -5.91 3.44 -11.53
CA GLY A 123 -6.59 4.68 -11.16
C GLY A 123 -7.30 5.34 -12.35
N LYS A 124 -6.68 5.31 -13.54
CA LYS A 124 -7.28 5.84 -14.77
C LYS A 124 -8.44 5.01 -15.30
N ALA A 125 -8.48 3.72 -15.00
CA ALA A 125 -9.63 2.86 -15.30
C ALA A 125 -10.84 3.16 -14.41
N VAL A 126 -10.64 3.72 -13.21
CA VAL A 126 -11.73 4.23 -12.36
C VAL A 126 -12.25 5.56 -12.89
N ASP A 127 -11.34 6.51 -13.13
CA ASP A 127 -11.66 7.84 -13.65
C ASP A 127 -10.46 8.35 -14.47
N PRO A 128 -10.63 8.69 -15.76
CA PRO A 128 -9.56 9.25 -16.59
C PRO A 128 -8.90 10.51 -16.00
N GLN A 129 -9.61 11.26 -15.16
CA GLN A 129 -9.10 12.45 -14.48
C GLN A 129 -8.58 12.18 -13.06
N MET A 130 -8.60 10.92 -12.57
CA MET A 130 -8.05 10.53 -11.27
C MET A 130 -6.64 11.08 -11.09
N ARG A 131 -6.41 11.78 -9.97
CA ARG A 131 -5.09 12.29 -9.58
C ARG A 131 -4.35 11.21 -8.83
N ILE A 132 -3.11 10.96 -9.24
CA ILE A 132 -2.29 9.87 -8.73
C ILE A 132 -0.91 10.44 -8.40
N GLU A 133 -0.60 10.54 -7.12
CA GLU A 133 0.66 11.09 -6.62
C GLU A 133 1.51 9.98 -6.01
N ALA A 134 2.75 9.82 -6.48
CA ALA A 134 3.71 8.95 -5.82
C ALA A 134 4.45 9.73 -4.73
N LEU A 135 4.39 9.24 -3.49
CA LEU A 135 5.07 9.88 -2.38
C LEU A 135 6.56 9.53 -2.38
N PRO A 136 7.44 10.47 -1.97
CA PRO A 136 8.87 10.23 -1.86
C PRO A 136 9.18 9.08 -0.90
N ARG A 137 10.26 8.35 -1.22
CA ARG A 137 10.73 7.26 -0.36
C ARG A 137 11.64 7.82 0.74
N PRO A 138 11.41 7.47 2.01
CA PRO A 138 12.34 7.83 3.07
C PRO A 138 13.65 7.03 3.00
N ILE A 139 13.66 5.84 2.38
CA ILE A 139 14.84 4.96 2.34
C ILE A 139 15.15 4.55 0.89
N ARG A 140 16.42 4.72 0.49
CA ARG A 140 16.92 4.46 -0.87
C ARG A 140 17.32 2.99 -1.11
N PHE A 141 17.58 2.24 -0.05
CA PHE A 141 18.04 0.83 -0.06
C PHE A 141 17.08 -0.08 0.76
N GLY A 142 16.88 -1.33 0.32
CA GLY A 142 15.99 -2.30 0.96
C GLY A 142 14.73 -2.65 0.12
N PRO A 143 13.89 -3.61 0.57
CA PRO A 143 12.65 -3.95 -0.10
C PRO A 143 11.76 -2.71 -0.15
N GLY A 144 11.71 -2.09 -1.32
CA GLY A 144 11.09 -0.78 -1.45
C GLY A 144 9.59 -0.90 -1.28
N MET A 145 8.99 -0.11 -0.40
CA MET A 145 7.56 0.16 -0.48
C MET A 145 7.29 1.23 -1.53
N ALA A 146 6.16 1.11 -2.20
CA ALA A 146 5.55 2.14 -3.02
C ALA A 146 4.42 2.77 -2.20
N SER A 147 4.39 4.10 -2.17
CA SER A 147 3.33 4.87 -1.54
C SER A 147 2.68 5.74 -2.61
N LEU A 148 1.39 5.51 -2.87
CA LEU A 148 0.64 6.28 -3.85
C LEU A 148 -0.65 6.82 -3.23
N VAL A 149 -0.97 8.06 -3.56
CA VAL A 149 -2.23 8.71 -3.18
C VAL A 149 -3.10 8.86 -4.41
N PHE A 150 -4.33 8.37 -4.32
CA PHE A 150 -5.40 8.56 -5.29
C PHE A 150 -6.38 9.61 -4.77
N SER A 151 -6.84 10.50 -5.64
CA SER A 151 -7.92 11.45 -5.33
C SER A 151 -8.70 11.84 -6.57
N ARG A 152 -10.01 12.01 -6.42
CA ARG A 152 -10.90 12.44 -7.50
C ARG A 152 -10.65 13.91 -7.89
N PRO A 153 -10.97 14.32 -9.13
CA PRO A 153 -10.96 15.72 -9.52
C PRO A 153 -11.88 16.54 -8.60
N GLY A 154 -11.42 17.71 -8.15
CA GLY A 154 -12.20 18.57 -7.26
C GLY A 154 -12.06 18.27 -5.77
N ALA A 155 -11.43 17.15 -5.38
CA ALA A 155 -11.07 16.92 -3.98
C ALA A 155 -10.11 18.04 -3.51
N THR A 156 -10.46 18.70 -2.40
CA THR A 156 -9.69 19.84 -1.87
C THR A 156 -8.29 19.34 -1.45
N PRO A 157 -7.20 19.91 -1.96
CA PRO A 157 -5.87 19.51 -1.53
C PRO A 157 -5.65 19.95 -0.08
N MET A 158 -5.32 19.02 0.82
CA MET A 158 -4.71 19.37 2.10
C MET A 158 -3.41 20.13 1.83
N ARG A 159 -3.21 21.25 2.53
CA ARG A 159 -2.00 22.05 2.47
C ARG A 159 -0.78 21.15 2.73
N SER A 160 0.14 21.11 1.78
CA SER A 160 1.43 20.47 1.96
C SER A 160 2.26 21.29 2.96
N ASN A 161 2.56 20.74 4.13
CA ASN A 161 3.63 21.26 5.00
C ASN A 161 4.98 20.84 4.41
N THR A 162 5.35 21.42 3.27
CA THR A 162 6.74 21.38 2.81
C THR A 162 7.50 22.41 3.65
N PRO A 163 8.56 22.04 4.40
CA PRO A 163 9.38 23.03 5.09
C PRO A 163 9.98 23.96 4.04
N GLN A 164 9.65 25.25 4.11
CA GLN A 164 10.37 26.27 3.35
C GLN A 164 11.84 26.18 3.77
N ARG A 165 12.69 25.78 2.83
CA ARG A 165 14.13 25.89 2.97
C ARG A 165 14.41 27.39 3.10
N LYS A 166 14.77 27.84 4.30
CA LYS A 166 15.34 29.19 4.51
C LYS A 166 16.65 29.22 3.76
N ASP A 167 16.64 29.77 2.55
CA ASP A 167 17.87 30.18 1.91
C ASP A 167 18.43 31.36 2.70
N SER A 168 19.59 31.13 3.30
CA SER A 168 20.38 32.08 4.04
C SER A 168 20.81 33.22 3.10
N GLN A 169 20.11 34.36 3.18
CA GLN A 169 20.70 35.66 2.84
C GLN A 169 20.98 36.40 4.15
N GLN A 170 22.26 36.51 4.49
CA GLN A 170 22.90 37.51 5.35
C GLN A 170 24.37 37.46 4.93
N SER A 171 24.76 38.36 4.04
CA SER A 171 25.41 39.66 4.32
C SER A 171 26.90 39.51 4.51
#